data_AF-A0A355S931-F1
#
_entry.id   AF-A0A355S931-F1
#
_cell.length_a   1.000
_cell.length_b   1.000
_cell.length_c   1.000
_cell.angle_alpha   90.00
_cell.angle_beta   90.00
_cell.angle_gamma   90.00
#
_symmetry.space_group_name_H-M   'P 1'
#
loop_
_entity.id
_entity.type
_entity.pdbx_description
1 polymer ?
#
loop_
_entity_poly.entity_id
_entity_poly.type
_entity_poly.pdbx_seq_one_letter_code
_entity_poly.pdbx_strand_id
1 'polypeptide(L)'
;RSALQTKDLLQQELQIKLGELEEKWHFSSLEKIFIEKRIYRDIEECETWEAVIEAIDRGLKPYAKRLRRAVTKEDIVRLTEIRIKRISKYDSFRADEEIKGLEDGIEETEKNLRGLTRYAIRYYENLRKKYGGGKEPRTDEGEFERVDRTQVVAATETLYVDEKNGFAGIGLKKERAVEKCSRLDDLIAVSQDAMMRVLKVSDKAFVGKRPVHVAIFRKSEEKIYSMIYREGRDGPVLAKRFRVGGVTRDKIYELGKGTAGTRVLYFAVHNDEGESDANTVVVHLKPALRLRNVSREFQFGEIGVKGRGAKGNILTKHAVDRVVRA
;
A
#
# COMPACT_ATOMS: atom_id res chain seq x y z
N ARG A 1 -13.02 -3.86 10.84
CA ARG A 1 -13.88 -3.77 12.05
C ARG A 1 -15.27 -4.40 11.84
N SER A 2 -15.98 -4.11 10.74
CA SER A 2 -17.34 -4.64 10.48
C SER A 2 -17.47 -6.18 10.49
N ALA A 3 -16.59 -6.91 9.79
CA ALA A 3 -16.71 -8.38 9.68
C ALA A 3 -16.51 -9.14 11.01
N LEU A 4 -15.69 -8.60 11.92
CA LEU A 4 -15.49 -9.19 13.26
C LEU A 4 -16.74 -8.99 14.12
N GLN A 5 -17.35 -7.81 14.06
CA GLN A 5 -18.59 -7.53 14.76
C GLN A 5 -19.75 -8.43 14.27
N THR A 6 -19.86 -8.63 12.95
CA THR A 6 -20.87 -9.56 12.40
C THR A 6 -20.62 -10.99 12.89
N LYS A 7 -19.37 -11.43 12.96
CA LYS A 7 -19.03 -12.75 13.50
C LYS A 7 -19.49 -12.91 14.96
N ASP A 8 -19.28 -11.89 15.78
CA ASP A 8 -19.71 -11.91 17.19
C ASP A 8 -21.24 -11.95 17.33
N LEU A 9 -21.97 -11.21 16.48
CA LEU A 9 -23.43 -11.26 16.45
C LEU A 9 -23.95 -12.63 16.01
N LEU A 10 -23.38 -13.22 14.96
CA LEU A 10 -23.74 -14.58 14.51
C LEU A 10 -23.46 -15.63 15.59
N GLN A 11 -22.42 -15.43 16.41
CA GLN A 11 -22.17 -16.30 17.55
C GLN A 11 -23.30 -16.22 18.58
N GLN A 12 -23.74 -15.01 18.93
CA GLN A 12 -24.84 -14.81 19.87
C GLN A 12 -26.14 -15.42 19.34
N GLU A 13 -26.45 -15.23 18.06
CA GLU A 13 -27.62 -15.85 17.42
C GLU A 13 -27.57 -17.38 17.50
N LEU A 14 -26.42 -17.98 17.21
CA LEU A 14 -26.24 -19.43 17.30
C LEU A 14 -26.33 -19.94 18.75
N GLN A 15 -25.84 -19.18 19.73
CA GLN A 15 -25.96 -19.52 21.15
C GLN A 15 -27.41 -19.46 21.63
N ILE A 16 -28.17 -18.45 21.21
CA ILE A 16 -29.61 -18.34 21.50
C ILE A 16 -30.34 -19.53 20.87
N LYS A 17 -30.08 -19.82 19.59
CA LYS A 17 -30.68 -20.95 18.90
C LYS A 17 -30.35 -22.29 19.57
N LEU A 18 -29.11 -22.47 20.01
CA LEU A 18 -28.68 -23.67 20.74
C LEU A 18 -29.50 -23.82 22.03
N GLY A 19 -29.62 -22.75 22.82
CA GLY A 19 -30.42 -22.75 24.04
C GLY A 19 -31.89 -23.09 23.78
N GLU A 20 -32.50 -22.53 22.73
CA GLU A 20 -33.87 -22.86 22.34
C GLU A 20 -34.04 -24.33 21.93
N LEU A 21 -33.07 -24.90 21.21
CA LEU A 21 -33.09 -26.29 20.79
C LEU A 21 -32.92 -27.24 21.98
N GLU A 22 -31.99 -26.92 22.89
CA GLU A 22 -31.77 -27.68 24.12
C GLU A 22 -32.99 -27.65 25.03
N GLU A 23 -33.66 -26.51 25.14
CA GLU A 23 -34.88 -26.35 25.93
C GLU A 23 -36.04 -27.16 25.34
N LYS A 24 -36.22 -27.13 24.01
CA LYS A 24 -37.20 -27.98 23.31
C LYS A 24 -36.88 -29.44 23.51
N TRP A 25 -35.62 -29.84 23.33
CA TRP A 25 -35.18 -31.22 23.51
C TRP A 25 -35.43 -31.70 24.95
N HIS A 26 -35.14 -30.85 25.94
CA HIS A 26 -35.36 -31.15 27.35
C HIS A 26 -36.84 -31.37 27.63
N PHE A 27 -37.71 -30.48 27.17
CA PHE A 27 -39.15 -30.62 27.36
C PHE A 27 -39.74 -31.84 26.63
N SER A 28 -39.37 -32.07 25.36
CA SER A 28 -39.82 -33.25 24.61
C SER A 28 -39.36 -34.55 25.26
N SER A 29 -38.14 -34.57 25.82
CA SER A 29 -37.62 -35.72 26.57
C SER A 29 -38.39 -35.94 27.88
N LEU A 30 -38.72 -34.86 28.59
CA LEU A 30 -39.54 -34.93 29.80
C LEU A 30 -40.97 -35.40 29.50
N GLU A 31 -41.62 -34.86 28.47
CA GLU A 31 -42.96 -35.27 28.01
C GLU A 31 -42.96 -36.76 27.64
N LYS A 32 -41.94 -37.22 26.91
CA LYS A 32 -41.76 -38.64 26.58
C LYS A 32 -41.65 -39.51 27.84
N ILE A 33 -40.78 -39.16 28.79
CA ILE A 33 -40.60 -39.94 30.03
C ILE A 33 -41.90 -39.93 30.84
N PHE A 34 -42.55 -38.77 30.97
CA PHE A 34 -43.80 -38.59 31.71
C PHE A 34 -44.91 -39.51 31.20
N ILE A 35 -45.05 -39.64 29.87
CA ILE A 35 -46.09 -40.46 29.25
C ILE A 35 -45.69 -41.94 29.22
N GLU A 36 -44.48 -42.29 28.77
CA GLU A 36 -44.03 -43.69 28.63
C GLU A 36 -43.95 -44.43 29.97
N LYS A 37 -43.51 -43.72 31.02
CA LYS A 37 -43.39 -44.29 32.37
C LYS A 37 -44.66 -44.14 33.19
N ARG A 38 -45.71 -43.55 32.60
CA ARG A 38 -47.03 -43.37 33.20
C ARG A 38 -47.00 -42.59 34.52
N ILE A 39 -46.08 -41.63 34.64
CA ILE A 39 -45.90 -40.79 35.85
C ILE A 39 -47.18 -39.98 36.13
N TYR A 40 -47.97 -39.68 35.09
CA TYR A 40 -49.28 -39.03 35.22
C TYR A 40 -50.32 -39.83 36.03
N ARG A 41 -50.11 -41.13 36.32
CA ARG A 41 -51.02 -41.90 37.18
C ARG A 41 -50.75 -41.65 38.66
N ASP A 42 -49.48 -41.41 39.00
CA ASP A 42 -49.04 -41.19 40.38
C ASP A 42 -49.57 -39.86 40.95
N ILE A 43 -50.06 -38.97 40.09
CA ILE A 43 -50.68 -37.69 40.47
C ILE A 43 -52.20 -37.76 40.61
N GLU A 44 -52.86 -38.86 40.19
CA GLU A 44 -54.33 -38.99 40.24
C GLU A 44 -54.85 -39.06 41.69
N GLU A 45 -54.06 -39.61 42.61
CA GLU A 45 -54.41 -39.76 44.03
C GLU A 45 -53.91 -38.59 44.91
N CYS A 46 -53.30 -37.56 44.32
CA CYS A 46 -52.75 -36.42 45.05
C CYS A 46 -53.83 -35.35 45.31
N GLU A 47 -54.03 -34.98 46.58
CA GLU A 47 -55.05 -33.98 46.98
C GLU A 47 -54.53 -32.53 46.96
N THR A 48 -53.20 -32.32 46.95
CA THR A 48 -52.58 -30.99 47.01
C THR A 48 -51.64 -30.75 45.84
N TRP A 49 -51.53 -29.49 45.41
CA TRP A 49 -50.62 -29.07 44.34
C TRP A 49 -49.16 -29.38 44.64
N GLU A 50 -48.77 -29.25 45.91
CA GLU A 50 -47.42 -29.55 46.39
C GLU A 50 -47.14 -31.06 46.30
N ALA A 51 -48.11 -31.90 46.65
CA ALA A 51 -47.99 -33.36 46.49
C ALA A 51 -47.88 -33.78 45.01
N VAL A 52 -48.60 -33.11 44.10
CA VAL A 52 -48.49 -33.35 42.65
C VAL A 52 -47.07 -33.06 42.15
N ILE A 53 -46.49 -31.91 42.52
CA ILE A 53 -45.12 -31.54 42.12
C ILE A 53 -44.10 -32.54 42.68
N GLU A 54 -44.22 -32.94 43.95
CA GLU A 54 -43.32 -33.93 44.56
C GLU A 54 -43.43 -35.32 43.92
N ALA A 55 -44.64 -35.76 43.56
CA ALA A 55 -44.87 -37.03 42.89
C ALA A 55 -44.17 -37.05 41.51
N ILE A 56 -44.31 -35.99 40.72
CA ILE A 56 -43.64 -35.86 39.42
C ILE A 56 -42.11 -35.81 39.57
N ASP A 57 -41.60 -35.01 40.51
CA ASP A 57 -40.15 -34.93 40.80
C ASP A 57 -39.59 -36.32 41.16
N ARG A 58 -40.29 -37.06 42.03
CA ARG A 58 -39.91 -38.42 42.42
C ARG A 58 -39.94 -39.40 41.24
N GLY A 59 -40.94 -39.30 40.37
CA GLY A 59 -41.06 -40.11 39.15
C GLY A 59 -39.97 -39.83 38.11
N LEU A 60 -39.48 -38.58 38.04
CA LEU A 60 -38.44 -38.16 37.10
C LEU A 60 -37.01 -38.43 37.60
N LYS A 61 -36.78 -38.47 38.93
CA LYS A 61 -35.47 -38.72 39.54
C LYS A 61 -34.68 -39.91 38.96
N PRO A 62 -35.27 -41.09 38.70
CA PRO A 62 -34.55 -42.22 38.11
C PRO A 62 -33.98 -41.93 36.71
N TYR A 63 -34.56 -40.97 36.00
CA TYR A 63 -34.23 -40.63 34.61
C TYR A 63 -33.38 -39.36 34.48
N ALA A 64 -33.05 -38.70 35.59
CA ALA A 64 -32.26 -37.46 35.58
C ALA A 64 -30.94 -37.57 34.78
N LYS A 65 -30.29 -38.75 34.80
CA LYS A 65 -29.06 -39.01 34.03
C LYS A 65 -29.23 -38.99 32.51
N ARG A 66 -30.47 -39.15 32.01
CA ARG A 66 -30.78 -39.11 30.58
C ARG A 66 -31.06 -37.69 30.08
N LEU A 67 -31.17 -36.72 30.99
CA LEU A 67 -31.48 -35.34 30.67
C LEU A 67 -30.19 -34.52 30.63
N ARG A 68 -30.16 -33.51 29.74
CA ARG A 68 -29.01 -32.60 29.57
C ARG A 68 -28.89 -31.54 30.68
N ARG A 69 -29.99 -31.19 31.34
CA ARG A 69 -30.04 -30.26 32.48
C ARG A 69 -30.88 -30.80 33.61
N ALA A 70 -30.73 -30.21 34.79
CA ALA A 70 -31.57 -30.51 35.94
C ALA A 70 -33.03 -30.09 35.68
N VAL A 71 -33.95 -30.90 36.18
CA VAL A 71 -35.40 -30.62 36.13
C VAL A 71 -35.70 -29.52 37.15
N THR A 72 -36.32 -28.43 36.68
CA THR A 72 -36.75 -27.33 37.54
C THR A 72 -38.22 -27.47 37.89
N LYS A 73 -38.68 -26.69 38.89
CA LYS A 73 -40.11 -26.62 39.21
C LYS A 73 -40.94 -26.14 38.02
N GLU A 74 -40.41 -25.22 37.21
CA GLU A 74 -41.10 -24.70 36.03
C GLU A 74 -41.34 -25.81 34.99
N ASP A 75 -40.36 -26.70 34.80
CA ASP A 75 -40.51 -27.86 33.91
C ASP A 75 -41.62 -28.80 34.39
N ILE A 76 -41.67 -29.06 35.71
CA ILE A 76 -42.69 -29.91 36.32
C ILE A 76 -44.08 -29.29 36.16
N VAL A 77 -44.23 -28.00 36.44
CA VAL A 77 -45.49 -27.27 36.23
C VAL A 77 -45.92 -27.39 34.77
N ARG A 78 -44.99 -27.21 33.83
CA ARG A 78 -45.28 -27.32 32.39
C ARG A 78 -45.71 -28.73 31.97
N LEU A 79 -45.22 -29.79 32.64
CA LEU A 79 -45.70 -31.16 32.42
C LEU A 79 -47.17 -31.35 32.85
N THR A 80 -47.61 -30.66 33.90
CA THR A 80 -49.02 -30.74 34.35
C THR A 80 -49.99 -30.12 33.33
N GLU A 81 -49.52 -29.21 32.49
CA GLU A 81 -50.33 -28.55 31.44
C GLU A 81 -50.48 -29.39 30.16
N ILE A 82 -49.86 -30.57 30.10
CA ILE A 82 -49.97 -31.47 28.95
C ILE A 82 -51.45 -31.87 28.78
N ARG A 83 -51.99 -31.56 27.60
CA ARG A 83 -53.39 -31.91 27.28
C ARG A 83 -53.58 -33.42 27.33
N ILE A 84 -54.63 -33.89 28.01
CA ILE A 84 -55.00 -35.32 28.10
C ILE A 84 -55.04 -36.01 26.73
N LYS A 85 -55.47 -35.31 25.67
CA LYS A 85 -55.46 -35.81 24.29
C LYS A 85 -54.07 -36.20 23.77
N ARG A 86 -53.01 -35.50 24.21
CA ARG A 86 -51.62 -35.85 23.86
C ARG A 86 -51.19 -37.14 24.53
N ILE A 87 -51.62 -37.37 25.77
CA ILE A 87 -51.35 -38.61 26.52
C ILE A 87 -52.09 -39.79 25.88
N SER A 88 -53.38 -39.61 25.54
CA SER A 88 -54.22 -40.69 25.01
C SER A 88 -53.87 -41.09 23.57
N LYS A 89 -53.39 -40.15 22.74
CA LYS A 89 -52.93 -40.39 21.37
C LYS A 89 -51.41 -40.26 21.24
N TYR A 90 -50.68 -40.65 22.29
CA TYR A 90 -49.23 -40.57 22.28
C TYR A 90 -48.64 -41.56 21.28
N ASP A 91 -47.74 -41.06 20.45
CA ASP A 91 -47.04 -41.84 19.43
C ASP A 91 -45.54 -41.78 19.77
N SER A 92 -45.03 -42.87 20.35
CA SER A 92 -43.63 -42.95 20.77
C SER A 92 -42.67 -42.81 19.59
N PHE A 93 -43.05 -43.32 18.41
CA PHE A 93 -42.22 -43.24 17.22
C PHE A 93 -42.10 -41.80 16.74
N ARG A 94 -43.21 -41.04 16.70
CA ARG A 94 -43.15 -39.62 16.33
C ARG A 94 -42.38 -38.77 17.33
N ALA A 95 -42.50 -39.08 18.63
CA ALA A 95 -41.70 -38.41 19.65
C ALA A 95 -40.21 -38.70 19.50
N ASP A 96 -39.84 -39.94 19.15
CA ASP A 96 -38.45 -40.31 18.84
C ASP A 96 -37.91 -39.56 17.62
N GLU A 97 -38.69 -39.47 16.54
CA GLU A 97 -38.30 -38.69 15.36
C GLU A 97 -38.14 -37.20 15.68
N GLU A 98 -39.03 -36.62 16.50
CA GLU A 98 -38.93 -35.22 16.92
C GLU A 98 -37.67 -34.97 17.77
N ILE A 99 -37.41 -35.82 18.76
CA ILE A 99 -36.21 -35.74 19.60
C ILE A 99 -34.94 -35.88 18.74
N LYS A 100 -34.93 -36.83 17.81
CA LYS A 100 -33.80 -37.02 16.89
C LYS A 100 -33.57 -35.80 16.00
N GLY A 101 -34.63 -35.19 15.46
CA GLY A 101 -34.52 -33.95 14.70
C GLY A 101 -33.98 -32.78 15.53
N LEU A 102 -34.32 -32.72 16.81
CA LEU A 102 -33.74 -31.74 17.74
C LEU A 102 -32.26 -32.04 18.01
N GLU A 103 -31.86 -33.30 18.17
CA GLU A 103 -30.46 -33.72 18.33
C GLU A 103 -29.62 -33.34 17.11
N ASP A 104 -30.11 -33.63 15.90
CA ASP A 104 -29.45 -33.26 14.64
C ASP A 104 -29.28 -31.73 14.55
N GLY A 105 -30.31 -30.97 14.94
CA GLY A 105 -30.27 -29.51 14.97
C GLY A 105 -29.29 -28.94 15.99
N ILE A 106 -29.19 -29.57 17.17
CA ILE A 106 -28.20 -29.23 18.21
C ILE A 106 -26.80 -29.49 17.68
N GLU A 107 -26.54 -30.68 17.12
CA GLU A 107 -25.23 -31.05 16.59
C GLU A 107 -24.78 -30.09 15.48
N GLU A 108 -25.69 -29.75 14.55
CA GLU A 108 -25.40 -28.79 13.50
C GLU A 108 -25.07 -27.40 14.08
N THR A 109 -25.84 -26.94 15.05
CA THR A 109 -25.64 -25.61 15.68
C THR A 109 -24.31 -25.56 16.44
N GLU A 110 -23.97 -26.61 17.20
CA GLU A 110 -22.67 -26.73 17.85
C GLU A 110 -21.51 -26.79 16.85
N LYS A 111 -21.67 -27.52 15.75
CA LYS A 111 -20.67 -27.59 14.68
C LYS A 111 -20.44 -26.23 14.04
N ASN A 112 -21.50 -25.45 13.85
CA ASN A 112 -21.43 -24.08 13.36
C ASN A 112 -20.75 -23.15 14.38
N LEU A 113 -21.02 -23.30 15.68
CA LEU A 113 -20.33 -22.57 16.75
C LEU A 113 -18.83 -22.89 16.80
N ARG A 114 -18.44 -24.17 16.73
CA ARG A 114 -17.03 -24.59 16.62
C ARG A 114 -16.36 -24.05 15.35
N GLY A 115 -17.14 -23.92 14.27
CA GLY A 115 -16.72 -23.47 12.95
C GLY A 115 -17.10 -22.03 12.61
N LEU A 116 -17.17 -21.13 13.60
CA LEU A 116 -17.81 -19.81 13.45
C LEU A 116 -17.30 -18.99 12.26
N THR A 117 -16.00 -19.02 11.95
CA THR A 117 -15.44 -18.31 10.79
C THR A 117 -15.99 -18.86 9.48
N ARG A 118 -16.11 -20.18 9.33
CA ARG A 118 -16.70 -20.82 8.13
C ARG A 118 -18.18 -20.51 8.00
N TYR A 119 -18.89 -20.46 9.12
CA TYR A 119 -20.29 -20.07 9.15
C TYR A 119 -20.47 -18.60 8.69
N ALA A 120 -19.65 -17.68 9.19
CA ALA A 120 -19.67 -16.27 8.78
C ALA A 120 -19.33 -16.08 7.29
N ILE A 121 -18.37 -16.83 6.75
CA ILE A 121 -18.07 -16.81 5.30
C ILE A 121 -19.31 -17.22 4.50
N ARG A 122 -19.93 -18.34 4.86
CA ARG A 122 -21.15 -18.84 4.19
C ARG A 122 -22.30 -17.83 4.28
N TYR A 123 -22.43 -17.15 5.41
CA TYR A 123 -23.41 -16.07 5.59
C TYR A 123 -23.19 -14.93 4.58
N TYR A 124 -21.95 -14.44 4.43
CA TYR A 124 -21.63 -13.39 3.45
C TYR A 124 -21.77 -13.87 2.00
N GLU A 125 -21.40 -15.11 1.70
CA GLU A 125 -21.61 -15.70 0.38
C GLU A 125 -23.10 -15.73 0.01
N ASN A 126 -23.96 -16.09 0.97
CA ASN A 126 -25.40 -16.08 0.79
C ASN A 126 -25.93 -14.65 0.59
N LEU A 127 -25.42 -13.67 1.33
CA LEU A 127 -25.76 -12.25 1.11
C LEU A 127 -25.35 -11.78 -0.28
N ARG A 128 -24.14 -12.13 -0.74
CA ARG A 128 -23.67 -11.82 -2.09
C ARG A 128 -24.55 -12.46 -3.15
N LYS A 129 -24.94 -13.73 -2.99
CA LYS A 129 -25.85 -14.41 -3.93
C LYS A 129 -27.24 -13.75 -3.96
N LYS A 130 -27.78 -13.40 -2.79
CA LYS A 130 -29.13 -12.82 -2.66
C LYS A 130 -29.21 -11.38 -3.15
N TYR A 131 -28.17 -10.57 -2.94
CA TYR A 131 -28.21 -9.13 -3.15
C TYR A 131 -27.21 -8.59 -4.19
N GLY A 132 -26.30 -9.42 -4.69
CA GLY A 132 -25.22 -9.01 -5.61
C GLY A 132 -25.55 -9.15 -7.10
N GLY A 133 -26.58 -9.91 -7.47
CA GLY A 133 -27.00 -10.02 -8.86
C GLY A 133 -27.40 -8.66 -9.45
N GLY A 134 -26.88 -8.33 -10.64
CA GLY A 134 -27.19 -7.07 -11.34
C GLY A 134 -26.64 -5.80 -10.68
N LYS A 135 -25.77 -5.93 -9.68
CA LYS A 135 -25.09 -4.79 -9.03
C LYS A 135 -23.63 -4.76 -9.44
N GLU A 136 -23.40 -4.36 -10.69
CA GLU A 136 -22.06 -4.05 -11.15
C GLU A 136 -21.54 -2.76 -10.47
N PRO A 137 -20.22 -2.64 -10.26
CA PRO A 137 -19.62 -1.38 -9.85
C PRO A 137 -20.07 -0.26 -10.81
N ARG A 138 -20.57 0.83 -10.24
CA ARG A 138 -20.95 2.02 -11.03
C ARG A 138 -19.76 2.95 -11.30
N THR A 139 -18.60 2.56 -10.81
CA THR A 139 -17.36 3.33 -10.83
C THR A 139 -16.31 2.48 -11.52
N ASP A 140 -15.69 3.03 -12.55
CA ASP A 140 -14.52 2.44 -13.16
C ASP A 140 -13.28 2.81 -12.33
N GLU A 141 -12.41 1.83 -12.09
CA GLU A 141 -11.07 2.05 -11.56
C GLU A 141 -10.17 2.55 -12.71
N GLY A 142 -10.48 3.75 -13.21
CA GLY A 142 -9.56 4.49 -14.05
C GLY A 142 -8.46 5.05 -13.17
N GLU A 143 -7.21 4.65 -13.42
CA GLU A 143 -6.09 5.52 -13.05
C GLU A 143 -6.29 6.81 -13.84
N PHE A 144 -6.61 7.91 -13.14
CA PHE A 144 -6.45 9.21 -13.73
C PHE A 144 -4.95 9.35 -13.99
N GLU A 145 -4.54 9.12 -15.24
CA GLU A 145 -3.28 9.64 -15.75
C GLU A 145 -3.27 11.09 -15.31
N ARG A 146 -2.35 11.43 -14.40
CA ARG A 146 -2.26 12.77 -13.85
C ARG A 146 -1.95 13.65 -15.05
N VAL A 147 -2.97 14.26 -15.64
CA VAL A 147 -2.81 15.27 -16.67
C VAL A 147 -2.10 16.41 -15.95
N ASP A 148 -0.79 16.33 -15.96
CA ASP A 148 0.10 17.41 -15.59
C ASP A 148 -0.33 18.52 -16.53
N ARG A 149 -1.09 19.50 -16.03
CA ARG A 149 -1.58 20.65 -16.82
C ARG A 149 -0.43 21.41 -17.51
N THR A 150 0.80 21.03 -17.24
CA THR A 150 2.06 21.42 -17.88
C THR A 150 2.36 20.68 -19.21
N GLN A 151 1.92 19.44 -19.43
CA GLN A 151 2.20 18.72 -20.71
C GLN A 151 1.25 19.13 -21.84
N VAL A 152 0.10 19.74 -21.54
CA VAL A 152 -0.84 20.28 -22.55
C VAL A 152 -0.58 21.77 -22.79
N VAL A 153 0.69 22.17 -22.85
CA VAL A 153 1.08 23.44 -23.47
C VAL A 153 2.03 23.08 -24.59
N ALA A 154 1.58 23.24 -25.83
CA ALA A 154 2.41 23.02 -26.99
C ALA A 154 3.72 23.82 -26.84
N ALA A 155 4.87 23.14 -26.97
CA ALA A 155 6.20 23.74 -27.00
C ALA A 155 6.36 24.55 -28.29
N THR A 156 5.73 25.74 -28.30
CA THR A 156 5.62 26.65 -29.43
C THR A 156 6.80 27.60 -29.52
N GLU A 157 7.46 27.86 -28.39
CA GLU A 157 8.60 28.77 -28.30
C GLU A 157 9.93 28.01 -28.35
N THR A 158 11.02 28.71 -28.66
CA THR A 158 12.38 28.14 -28.70
C THR A 158 13.24 28.82 -27.66
N LEU A 159 13.98 28.03 -26.87
CA LEU A 159 14.95 28.52 -25.90
C LEU A 159 16.23 28.95 -26.64
N TYR A 160 16.68 30.16 -26.36
CA TYR A 160 17.92 30.72 -26.87
C TYR A 160 18.90 31.03 -25.74
N VAL A 161 20.20 30.98 -26.04
CA VAL A 161 21.27 31.21 -25.05
C VAL A 161 22.34 32.14 -25.59
N ASP A 162 22.59 33.21 -24.82
CA ASP A 162 23.74 34.10 -24.95
C ASP A 162 24.87 33.58 -24.03
N GLU A 163 25.79 32.81 -24.60
CA GLU A 163 26.91 32.24 -23.86
C GLU A 163 27.91 33.31 -23.38
N LYS A 164 28.01 34.44 -24.09
CA LYS A 164 28.99 35.49 -23.79
C LYS A 164 28.58 36.27 -22.55
N ASN A 165 27.33 36.71 -22.49
CA ASN A 165 26.81 37.52 -21.39
C ASN A 165 26.12 36.67 -20.30
N GLY A 166 25.82 35.40 -20.58
CA GLY A 166 25.27 34.47 -19.61
C GLY A 166 23.76 34.60 -19.42
N PHE A 167 23.02 34.82 -20.50
CA PHE A 167 21.56 34.89 -20.48
C PHE A 167 20.94 33.73 -21.25
N ALA A 168 19.78 33.26 -20.80
CA ALA A 168 18.96 32.29 -21.50
C ALA A 168 17.49 32.72 -21.48
N GLY A 169 16.77 32.46 -22.56
CA GLY A 169 15.36 32.81 -22.65
C GLY A 169 14.83 32.75 -24.09
N ILE A 170 13.53 32.96 -24.21
CA ILE A 170 12.78 32.93 -25.48
C ILE A 170 12.89 34.25 -26.28
N GLY A 171 13.25 35.35 -25.61
CA GLY A 171 13.39 36.68 -26.23
C GLY A 171 14.70 36.88 -26.99
N LEU A 172 15.67 35.97 -26.84
CA LEU A 172 17.03 36.09 -27.42
C LEU A 172 17.13 35.49 -28.84
N LYS A 173 16.19 35.85 -29.74
CA LYS A 173 16.07 35.24 -31.08
C LYS A 173 17.31 35.36 -31.99
N LYS A 174 18.25 36.25 -31.67
CA LYS A 174 19.50 36.46 -32.42
C LYS A 174 20.65 35.58 -31.95
N GLU A 175 20.47 34.90 -30.82
CA GLU A 175 21.50 34.08 -30.18
C GLU A 175 21.33 32.60 -30.58
N ARG A 176 22.16 31.72 -30.00
CA ARG A 176 22.13 30.28 -30.31
C ARG A 176 20.83 29.64 -29.82
N ALA A 177 20.09 29.00 -30.73
CA ALA A 177 18.94 28.17 -30.38
C ALA A 177 19.38 26.84 -29.72
N VAL A 178 18.66 26.42 -28.68
CA VAL A 178 18.92 25.19 -27.92
C VAL A 178 17.87 24.14 -28.23
N GLU A 179 16.65 24.34 -27.78
CA GLU A 179 15.53 23.40 -27.98
C GLU A 179 14.17 24.11 -27.85
N LYS A 180 13.08 23.40 -28.17
CA LYS A 180 11.71 23.92 -28.01
C LYS A 180 11.26 23.85 -26.55
N CYS A 181 10.51 24.86 -26.12
CA CYS A 181 10.04 24.99 -24.74
C CYS A 181 8.69 25.73 -24.64
N SER A 182 8.10 25.66 -23.46
CA SER A 182 6.94 26.42 -23.01
C SER A 182 7.35 27.42 -21.92
N ARG A 183 6.61 28.54 -21.78
CA ARG A 183 6.79 29.51 -20.68
C ARG A 183 6.54 28.90 -19.28
N LEU A 184 5.94 27.72 -19.22
CA LEU A 184 5.74 26.97 -17.96
C LEU A 184 6.91 26.06 -17.60
N ASP A 185 7.79 25.76 -18.57
CA ASP A 185 8.92 24.87 -18.36
C ASP A 185 9.97 25.49 -17.43
N ASP A 186 10.73 24.60 -16.82
CA ASP A 186 11.94 24.95 -16.07
C ASP A 186 13.15 24.74 -16.98
N LEU A 187 14.13 25.65 -16.93
CA LEU A 187 15.44 25.48 -17.54
C LEU A 187 16.49 25.19 -16.46
N ILE A 188 17.41 24.29 -16.75
CA ILE A 188 18.62 24.04 -15.97
C ILE A 188 19.80 24.67 -16.69
N ALA A 189 20.64 25.37 -15.94
CA ALA A 189 21.89 25.90 -16.45
C ALA A 189 23.04 25.62 -15.50
N VAL A 190 24.19 25.30 -16.07
CA VAL A 190 25.45 25.12 -15.35
C VAL A 190 26.45 26.13 -15.91
N SER A 191 26.98 27.01 -15.06
CA SER A 191 28.00 27.98 -15.42
C SER A 191 29.42 27.42 -15.33
N GLN A 192 30.34 28.06 -16.03
CA GLN A 192 31.74 27.64 -16.08
C GLN A 192 32.43 27.63 -14.70
N ASP A 193 31.89 28.32 -13.71
CA ASP A 193 32.33 28.32 -12.30
C ASP A 193 31.75 27.15 -11.46
N ALA A 194 31.13 26.16 -12.11
CA ALA A 194 30.50 24.99 -11.48
C ALA A 194 29.28 25.32 -10.59
N MET A 195 28.58 26.42 -10.89
CA MET A 195 27.30 26.77 -10.28
C MET A 195 26.15 26.28 -11.15
N MET A 196 25.18 25.61 -10.53
CA MET A 196 23.95 25.14 -11.18
C MET A 196 22.76 26.00 -10.73
N ARG A 197 21.90 26.38 -11.67
CA ARG A 197 20.65 27.11 -11.43
C ARG A 197 19.51 26.39 -12.15
N VAL A 198 18.34 26.41 -11.51
CA VAL A 198 17.08 26.01 -12.14
C VAL A 198 16.15 27.20 -12.10
N LEU A 199 15.73 27.67 -13.27
CA LEU A 199 14.93 28.89 -13.43
C LEU A 199 13.69 28.57 -14.26
N LYS A 200 12.62 29.33 -14.06
CA LYS A 200 11.47 29.27 -14.96
C LYS A 200 11.84 29.91 -16.31
N VAL A 201 11.37 29.33 -17.42
CA VAL A 201 11.53 29.95 -18.74
C VAL A 201 10.89 31.34 -18.75
N SER A 202 11.67 32.34 -19.20
CA SER A 202 11.25 33.74 -19.32
C SER A 202 11.90 34.37 -20.55
N ASP A 203 11.53 35.60 -20.87
CA ASP A 203 12.04 36.30 -22.06
C ASP A 203 13.56 36.48 -22.01
N LYS A 204 14.12 36.75 -20.82
CA LYS A 204 15.56 36.85 -20.57
C LYS A 204 15.87 36.60 -19.09
N ALA A 205 16.53 35.49 -18.78
CA ALA A 205 17.01 35.15 -17.44
C ALA A 205 18.54 35.08 -17.40
N PHE A 206 19.14 35.54 -16.30
CA PHE A 206 20.58 35.39 -16.08
C PHE A 206 20.89 33.99 -15.53
N VAL A 207 21.65 33.21 -16.30
CA VAL A 207 21.99 31.82 -15.97
C VAL A 207 23.42 31.64 -15.44
N GLY A 208 24.21 32.72 -15.45
CA GLY A 208 25.62 32.71 -15.05
C GLY A 208 26.53 32.95 -16.25
N LYS A 209 27.69 33.57 -16.00
CA LYS A 209 28.63 33.92 -17.08
C LYS A 209 29.20 32.65 -17.71
N ARG A 210 29.21 32.58 -19.04
CA ARG A 210 29.74 31.44 -19.82
C ARG A 210 29.12 30.11 -19.37
N PRO A 211 27.81 29.91 -19.58
CA PRO A 211 27.17 28.63 -19.30
C PRO A 211 27.83 27.52 -20.13
N VAL A 212 28.18 26.42 -19.47
CA VAL A 212 28.69 25.20 -20.14
C VAL A 212 27.55 24.26 -20.55
N HIS A 213 26.40 24.41 -19.92
CA HIS A 213 25.19 23.67 -20.25
C HIS A 213 23.96 24.51 -19.95
N VAL A 214 23.01 24.52 -20.89
CA VAL A 214 21.66 25.05 -20.71
C VAL A 214 20.72 24.13 -21.44
N ALA A 215 19.65 23.70 -20.77
CA ALA A 215 18.60 22.86 -21.35
C ALA A 215 17.29 23.02 -20.56
N ILE A 216 16.21 22.52 -21.11
CA ILE A 216 14.93 22.36 -20.43
C ILE A 216 15.03 21.20 -19.45
N PHE A 217 14.67 21.49 -18.20
CA PHE A 217 14.75 20.57 -17.08
C PHE A 217 13.45 19.78 -16.92
N ARG A 218 13.40 18.63 -17.58
CA ARG A 218 12.28 17.69 -17.47
C ARG A 218 12.52 16.77 -16.28
N LYS A 219 11.74 16.95 -15.20
CA LYS A 219 11.89 16.18 -13.95
C LYS A 219 11.62 14.69 -14.10
N SER A 220 10.88 14.30 -15.14
CA SER A 220 10.60 12.90 -15.48
C SER A 220 11.79 12.21 -16.15
N GLU A 221 12.75 12.96 -16.70
CA GLU A 221 13.92 12.40 -17.38
C GLU A 221 15.09 12.28 -16.39
N GLU A 222 15.48 11.05 -16.04
CA GLU A 222 16.59 10.78 -15.12
C GLU A 222 17.97 10.90 -15.78
N LYS A 223 18.31 12.10 -16.27
CA LYS A 223 19.60 12.35 -16.95
C LYS A 223 20.80 12.23 -16.01
N ILE A 224 21.89 11.71 -16.55
CA ILE A 224 23.18 11.58 -15.87
C ILE A 224 24.15 12.62 -16.42
N TYR A 225 24.74 13.39 -15.51
CA TYR A 225 25.68 14.45 -15.85
C TYR A 225 27.10 14.01 -15.52
N SER A 226 27.98 14.10 -16.52
CA SER A 226 29.41 13.85 -16.39
C SER A 226 30.17 15.18 -16.41
N MET A 227 30.98 15.44 -15.39
CA MET A 227 31.70 16.70 -15.26
C MET A 227 33.14 16.47 -14.82
N ILE A 228 34.08 17.16 -15.48
CA ILE A 228 35.45 17.37 -15.01
C ILE A 228 35.64 18.85 -14.72
N TYR A 229 36.14 19.15 -13.53
CA TYR A 229 36.32 20.52 -13.08
C TYR A 229 37.56 20.64 -12.20
N ARG A 230 38.17 21.82 -12.21
CA ARG A 230 39.22 22.21 -11.29
C ARG A 230 38.60 22.89 -10.09
N GLU A 231 38.88 22.41 -8.89
CA GLU A 231 38.43 23.06 -7.65
C GLU A 231 39.39 24.21 -7.30
N GLY A 232 38.89 25.45 -7.29
CA GLY A 232 39.71 26.64 -7.08
C GLY A 232 40.70 26.96 -8.22
N ARG A 233 41.53 27.99 -8.03
CA ARG A 233 42.54 28.40 -9.02
C ARG A 233 43.68 27.39 -9.17
N ASP A 234 44.16 26.85 -8.04
CA ASP A 234 45.35 26.00 -7.96
C ASP A 234 45.06 24.61 -7.35
N GLY A 235 43.79 24.25 -7.19
CA GLY A 235 43.43 22.95 -6.62
C GLY A 235 43.40 21.81 -7.64
N PRO A 236 43.12 20.59 -7.17
CA PRO A 236 43.12 19.40 -8.01
C PRO A 236 41.98 19.43 -9.04
N VAL A 237 42.17 18.68 -10.12
CA VAL A 237 41.11 18.41 -11.10
C VAL A 237 40.37 17.14 -10.68
N LEU A 238 39.05 17.26 -10.57
CA LEU A 238 38.16 16.19 -10.15
C LEU A 238 37.22 15.81 -11.29
N ALA A 239 36.84 14.54 -11.33
CA ALA A 239 35.82 14.00 -12.19
C ALA A 239 34.65 13.48 -11.35
N LYS A 240 33.42 13.68 -11.83
CA LYS A 240 32.22 13.15 -11.19
C LYS A 240 31.11 12.85 -12.19
N ARG A 241 30.30 11.86 -11.82
CA ARG A 241 29.00 11.56 -12.41
C ARG A 241 27.91 11.82 -11.40
N PHE A 242 26.86 12.52 -11.80
CA PHE A 242 25.78 12.83 -10.87
C PHE A 242 24.41 12.91 -11.52
N ARG A 243 23.39 12.63 -10.71
CA ARG A 243 21.98 12.91 -11.01
C ARG A 243 21.55 14.21 -10.32
N VAL A 244 20.68 14.96 -10.98
CA VAL A 244 20.08 16.19 -10.43
C VAL A 244 18.70 15.85 -9.87
N GLY A 245 18.56 15.91 -8.55
CA GLY A 245 17.29 15.71 -7.86
C GLY A 245 17.11 16.73 -6.73
N GLY A 246 15.85 16.96 -6.33
CA GLY A 246 15.50 17.85 -5.21
C GLY A 246 15.96 19.29 -5.40
N VAL A 247 15.51 19.93 -6.49
CA VAL A 247 15.86 21.32 -6.84
C VAL A 247 14.69 22.27 -6.58
N THR A 248 15.02 23.46 -6.10
CA THR A 248 14.12 24.60 -5.90
C THR A 248 14.47 25.65 -6.94
N ARG A 249 13.45 26.29 -7.54
CA ARG A 249 13.64 27.39 -8.49
C ARG A 249 14.41 28.54 -7.86
N ASP A 250 15.19 29.24 -8.68
CA ASP A 250 15.96 30.45 -8.32
C ASP A 250 17.08 30.23 -7.28
N LYS A 251 17.24 29.00 -6.78
CA LYS A 251 18.33 28.63 -5.88
C LYS A 251 19.59 28.28 -6.69
N ILE A 252 20.71 28.82 -6.22
CA ILE A 252 22.04 28.49 -6.75
C ILE A 252 22.57 27.27 -5.99
N TYR A 253 23.03 26.28 -6.73
CA TYR A 253 23.63 25.06 -6.19
C TYR A 253 25.08 24.94 -6.63
N GLU A 254 25.97 24.74 -5.68
CA GLU A 254 27.38 24.46 -5.94
C GLU A 254 27.54 22.98 -6.33
N LEU A 255 28.17 22.70 -7.48
CA LEU A 255 28.46 21.32 -7.92
C LEU A 255 29.79 20.77 -7.40
N GLY A 256 30.52 21.55 -6.59
CA GLY A 256 31.79 21.22 -5.94
C GLY A 256 31.80 21.70 -4.48
N LYS A 257 32.93 22.23 -3.99
CA LYS A 257 33.00 22.87 -2.66
C LYS A 257 32.73 24.39 -2.66
N GLY A 258 32.47 24.98 -3.84
CA GLY A 258 32.28 26.44 -3.95
C GLY A 258 33.57 27.26 -3.84
N THR A 259 34.74 26.63 -3.95
CA THR A 259 36.02 27.34 -3.81
C THR A 259 36.19 28.38 -4.92
N ALA A 260 36.62 29.60 -4.57
CA ALA A 260 36.80 30.68 -5.54
C ALA A 260 37.81 30.30 -6.63
N GLY A 261 37.43 30.53 -7.89
CA GLY A 261 38.25 30.19 -9.07
C GLY A 261 38.08 28.77 -9.59
N THR A 262 37.11 28.02 -9.04
CA THR A 262 36.64 26.75 -9.61
C THR A 262 36.25 26.93 -11.07
N ARG A 263 36.61 25.96 -11.91
CA ARG A 263 36.33 26.01 -13.35
C ARG A 263 35.98 24.65 -13.91
N VAL A 264 34.85 24.55 -14.60
CA VAL A 264 34.46 23.38 -15.39
C VAL A 264 35.32 23.30 -16.66
N LEU A 265 35.93 22.14 -16.86
CA LEU A 265 36.81 21.83 -18.00
C LEU A 265 36.09 20.97 -19.05
N TYR A 266 35.19 20.10 -18.60
CA TYR A 266 34.39 19.24 -19.45
C TYR A 266 33.03 18.99 -18.82
N PHE A 267 31.99 18.97 -19.63
CA PHE A 267 30.62 18.69 -19.22
C PHE A 267 29.90 17.91 -20.33
N ALA A 268 29.22 16.82 -19.95
CA ALA A 268 28.41 16.02 -20.86
C ALA A 268 27.13 15.53 -20.14
N VAL A 269 26.09 15.31 -20.94
CA VAL A 269 24.77 14.85 -20.49
C VAL A 269 24.46 13.56 -21.22
N HIS A 270 23.98 12.57 -20.48
CA HIS A 270 23.68 11.23 -20.97
C HIS A 270 22.26 10.83 -20.58
N ASN A 271 21.58 10.07 -21.45
CA ASN A 271 20.19 9.67 -21.21
C ASN A 271 20.10 8.44 -20.32
N ASP A 272 21.08 7.55 -20.41
CA ASP A 272 21.16 6.30 -19.66
C ASP A 272 22.54 6.10 -19.02
N GLU A 273 22.62 5.09 -18.15
CA GLU A 273 23.85 4.78 -17.42
C GLU A 273 24.92 4.19 -18.34
N GLY A 274 24.51 3.43 -19.37
CA GLY A 274 25.40 2.85 -20.37
C GLY A 274 26.12 3.89 -21.22
N GLU A 275 25.40 4.89 -21.75
CA GLU A 275 26.01 6.03 -22.46
C GLU A 275 27.02 6.76 -21.56
N SER A 276 26.67 6.95 -20.29
CA SER A 276 27.56 7.62 -19.34
C SER A 276 28.78 6.79 -18.96
N ASP A 277 28.69 5.46 -18.96
CA ASP A 277 29.81 4.54 -18.68
C ASP A 277 30.80 4.49 -19.85
N ALA A 278 30.28 4.50 -21.07
CA ALA A 278 31.06 4.51 -22.32
C ALA A 278 31.70 5.86 -22.63
N ASN A 279 31.43 6.90 -21.83
CA ASN A 279 32.01 8.21 -22.04
C ASN A 279 33.50 8.22 -21.67
N THR A 280 34.35 8.28 -22.69
CA THR A 280 35.80 8.33 -22.55
C THR A 280 36.34 9.69 -23.00
N VAL A 281 37.30 10.21 -22.26
CA VAL A 281 37.93 11.50 -22.52
C VAL A 281 39.45 11.43 -22.40
N VAL A 282 40.15 12.20 -23.22
CA VAL A 282 41.59 12.40 -23.15
C VAL A 282 41.87 13.73 -22.46
N VAL A 283 42.56 13.66 -21.32
CA VAL A 283 42.95 14.78 -20.49
C VAL A 283 44.38 15.17 -20.81
N HIS A 284 44.58 16.34 -21.40
CA HIS A 284 45.90 16.89 -21.67
C HIS A 284 46.35 17.75 -20.50
N LEU A 285 47.47 17.39 -19.89
CA LEU A 285 48.11 18.12 -18.82
C LEU A 285 48.99 19.24 -19.39
N LYS A 286 49.16 20.32 -18.62
CA LYS A 286 50.16 21.33 -18.96
C LYS A 286 51.57 20.74 -18.77
N PRO A 287 52.50 20.96 -19.72
CA PRO A 287 53.89 20.55 -19.56
C PRO A 287 54.47 21.12 -18.26
N ALA A 288 55.05 20.25 -17.43
CA ALA A 288 55.71 20.62 -16.19
C ALA A 288 57.02 19.84 -16.06
N LEU A 289 57.99 20.40 -15.33
CA LEU A 289 59.26 19.72 -15.06
C LEU A 289 59.01 18.35 -14.43
N ARG A 290 59.62 17.30 -15.03
CA ARG A 290 59.52 15.87 -14.64
C ARG A 290 58.20 15.17 -15.01
N LEU A 291 57.29 15.80 -15.74
CA LEU A 291 56.07 15.14 -16.25
C LEU A 291 56.38 14.41 -17.57
N ARG A 292 56.39 13.07 -17.56
CA ARG A 292 56.68 12.25 -18.75
C ARG A 292 55.46 12.08 -19.68
N ASN A 293 54.26 11.91 -19.10
CA ASN A 293 53.03 11.70 -19.87
C ASN A 293 52.17 12.97 -19.81
N VAL A 294 51.99 13.61 -20.96
CA VAL A 294 51.28 14.89 -21.09
C VAL A 294 49.79 14.66 -21.42
N SER A 295 49.39 13.44 -21.76
CA SER A 295 48.00 13.05 -21.97
C SER A 295 47.65 11.80 -21.16
N ARG A 296 46.41 11.74 -20.68
CA ARG A 296 45.86 10.57 -19.99
C ARG A 296 44.42 10.33 -20.45
N GLU A 297 44.12 9.11 -20.83
CA GLU A 297 42.76 8.67 -21.09
C GLU A 297 42.03 8.38 -19.77
N PHE A 298 40.75 8.73 -19.73
CA PHE A 298 39.90 8.55 -18.56
C PHE A 298 38.50 8.16 -18.99
N GLN A 299 38.01 7.05 -18.45
CA GLN A 299 36.66 6.55 -18.70
C GLN A 299 35.76 6.85 -17.50
N PHE A 300 34.62 7.49 -17.75
CA PHE A 300 33.68 7.88 -16.70
C PHE A 300 33.00 6.69 -16.00
N GLY A 301 32.92 5.53 -16.65
CA GLY A 301 32.44 4.28 -16.05
C GLY A 301 33.20 3.82 -14.80
N GLU A 302 34.46 4.26 -14.62
CA GLU A 302 35.23 3.98 -13.40
C GLU A 302 34.67 4.68 -12.14
N ILE A 303 33.79 5.67 -12.31
CA ILE A 303 33.19 6.44 -11.22
C ILE A 303 31.70 6.10 -11.12
N GLY A 304 31.24 5.74 -9.91
CA GLY A 304 29.82 5.54 -9.65
C GLY A 304 29.00 6.85 -9.71
N VAL A 305 27.75 6.75 -10.14
CA VAL A 305 26.80 7.87 -10.19
C VAL A 305 26.41 8.29 -8.77
N LYS A 306 26.62 9.56 -8.40
CA LYS A 306 26.28 10.11 -7.08
C LYS A 306 25.26 11.26 -7.18
N GLY A 307 24.95 11.90 -6.05
CA GLY A 307 24.16 13.14 -6.04
C GLY A 307 24.97 14.37 -6.46
N ARG A 308 24.29 15.44 -6.88
CA ARG A 308 24.91 16.72 -7.31
C ARG A 308 25.91 17.32 -6.31
N GLY A 309 25.73 17.11 -5.00
CA GLY A 309 26.62 17.65 -3.95
C GLY A 309 27.92 16.85 -3.73
N ALA A 310 28.10 15.72 -4.41
CA ALA A 310 29.30 14.91 -4.26
C ALA A 310 30.54 15.60 -4.86
N LYS A 311 31.68 15.56 -4.18
CA LYS A 311 32.92 16.21 -4.65
C LYS A 311 33.51 15.54 -5.90
N GLY A 312 33.28 14.24 -6.09
CA GLY A 312 33.91 13.46 -7.16
C GLY A 312 35.27 12.88 -6.76
N ASN A 313 35.91 12.22 -7.73
CA ASN A 313 37.20 11.57 -7.56
C ASN A 313 38.30 12.45 -8.14
N ILE A 314 39.48 12.44 -7.52
CA ILE A 314 40.64 13.19 -8.00
C ILE A 314 41.16 12.52 -9.27
N LEU A 315 41.13 13.24 -10.38
CA LEU A 315 41.66 12.79 -11.66
C LEU A 315 43.16 13.05 -11.77
N THR A 316 43.57 14.26 -11.40
CA THR A 316 44.97 14.68 -11.36
C THR A 316 45.15 15.87 -10.43
N LYS A 317 46.36 16.00 -9.87
CA LYS A 317 46.79 17.19 -9.12
C LYS A 317 47.52 18.20 -10.02
N HIS A 318 47.89 17.80 -11.24
CA HIS A 318 48.58 18.65 -12.19
C HIS A 318 47.59 19.57 -12.92
N ALA A 319 48.09 20.72 -13.39
CA ALA A 319 47.29 21.63 -14.20
C ALA A 319 46.89 20.96 -15.52
N VAL A 320 45.61 21.03 -15.85
CA VAL A 320 45.05 20.54 -17.12
C VAL A 320 45.03 21.69 -18.12
N ASP A 321 45.47 21.40 -19.35
CA ASP A 321 45.43 22.34 -20.47
C ASP A 321 44.07 22.27 -21.18
N ARG A 322 43.68 21.07 -21.62
CA ARG A 322 42.40 20.80 -22.27
C ARG A 322 41.92 19.38 -22.02
N VAL A 323 40.62 19.18 -22.10
CA VAL A 323 39.97 17.87 -22.08
C VAL A 323 39.25 17.70 -23.41
N VAL A 324 39.52 16.59 -24.11
CA VAL A 324 38.93 16.27 -25.40
C VAL A 324 38.16 14.98 -25.26
N ARG A 325 37.00 14.86 -25.92
CA ARG A 325 36.29 13.58 -26.00
C ARG A 325 37.13 12.62 -26.85
N ALA A 326 37.32 11.39 -26.37
CA ALA A 326 38.09 10.36 -27.07
C ALA A 326 37.40 9.96 -28.38
#